data_AF-A0A6A6M6M2-F1
#
_entry.id   AF-A0A6A6M6M2-F1
#
_cell.length_a   1.000
_cell.length_b   1.000
_cell.length_c   1.000
_cell.angle_alpha   90.00
_cell.angle_beta   90.00
_cell.angle_gamma   90.00
#
_symmetry.space_group_name_H-M   'P 1'
#
loop_
_entity.id
_entity.type
_entity.pdbx_description
1 polymer ?
#
loop_
_entity_poly.entity_id
_entity_poly.type
_entity_poly.pdbx_seq_one_letter_code
_entity_poly.pdbx_strand_id
1 'polypeptide(L)'
;MMSENSTVESLAITQHQISILATGVTHCFVLGDVTYGACCVDDLSALALGADLLIHYGHSCLVPIDATKVPCLYVFVDIKIDVERLISTIKLNLNDKKSIVLAGTIQFASAIREAKPELEKLGLSVLIPQSKPLSAGEVLGCTAPRIPSKSVIGSFSDMVVVFVADGRFHLEAFMMANPEISAFRNDPYLGKLFLEEYDHQGMKETRRGQ
;
A
#
# COMPACT_ATOMS: atom_id res chain seq x y z
N MET A 1 8.40 -22.70 -3.04
CA MET A 1 8.27 -22.49 -4.50
C MET A 1 6.82 -22.12 -4.79
N MET A 2 6.47 -20.87 -4.48
CA MET A 2 5.13 -20.30 -4.62
C MET A 2 5.32 -18.83 -5.00
N SER A 3 4.53 -18.40 -5.98
CA SER A 3 4.68 -17.23 -6.84
C SER A 3 4.78 -15.89 -6.10
N GLU A 4 5.93 -15.22 -6.25
CA GLU A 4 6.10 -13.77 -6.10
C GLU A 4 5.41 -13.05 -7.28
N ASN A 5 4.10 -12.94 -7.25
CA ASN A 5 3.33 -12.13 -8.22
C ASN A 5 2.89 -10.80 -7.62
N SER A 6 3.78 -10.15 -6.85
CA SER A 6 3.65 -8.73 -6.51
C SER A 6 4.66 -7.86 -7.27
N THR A 7 5.31 -8.41 -8.29
CA THR A 7 5.89 -7.59 -9.36
C THR A 7 4.76 -6.78 -9.95
N VAL A 8 4.98 -5.48 -10.03
CA VAL A 8 4.28 -4.60 -10.96
C VAL A 8 4.74 -5.01 -12.37
N GLU A 9 4.46 -6.25 -12.77
CA GLU A 9 4.55 -6.65 -14.16
C GLU A 9 3.50 -5.81 -14.88
N SER A 10 3.97 -4.75 -15.51
CA SER A 10 3.25 -4.03 -16.54
C SER A 10 1.89 -3.50 -16.09
N LEU A 11 1.88 -2.28 -15.56
CA LEU A 11 0.93 -1.34 -16.17
C LEU A 11 1.36 -1.31 -17.64
N ALA A 12 0.70 -2.12 -18.48
CA ALA A 12 0.89 -2.12 -19.91
C ALA A 12 0.45 -0.73 -20.38
N ILE A 13 1.35 0.24 -20.30
CA ILE A 13 1.23 1.50 -21.00
C ILE A 13 1.31 1.05 -22.45
N THR A 14 0.15 0.74 -23.02
CA THR A 14 0.06 0.55 -24.46
C THR A 14 0.73 1.77 -25.07
N GLN A 15 1.54 1.55 -26.11
CA GLN A 15 2.26 2.59 -26.86
C GLN A 15 1.36 3.80 -27.22
N HIS A 16 0.04 3.58 -27.22
CA HIS A 16 -1.01 4.57 -27.37
C HIS A 16 -1.16 5.60 -26.24
N GLN A 17 -0.94 5.24 -24.97
CA GLN A 17 -1.02 6.21 -23.85
C GLN A 17 0.17 7.16 -23.83
N ILE A 18 1.35 6.73 -24.29
CA ILE A 18 2.53 7.60 -24.47
C ILE A 18 2.32 8.55 -25.66
N SER A 19 1.62 8.12 -26.72
CA SER A 19 1.40 8.98 -27.89
C SER A 19 0.44 10.14 -27.65
N ILE A 20 -0.40 10.08 -26.62
CA ILE A 20 -1.38 11.13 -26.29
C ILE A 20 -0.71 12.33 -25.57
N LEU A 21 0.49 12.15 -25.01
CA LEU A 21 1.13 13.19 -24.17
C LEU A 21 2.01 14.20 -24.92
N ALA A 22 2.36 14.03 -26.20
CA ALA A 22 3.27 15.02 -26.81
C ALA A 22 3.23 15.11 -28.33
N THR A 23 2.67 16.20 -28.83
CA THR A 23 3.24 16.89 -29.99
C THR A 23 4.60 17.46 -29.58
N GLY A 24 5.70 16.70 -29.74
CA GLY A 24 7.05 17.20 -29.46
C GLY A 24 8.06 16.21 -28.86
N VAL A 25 7.65 14.98 -28.50
CA VAL A 25 8.60 13.95 -28.05
C VAL A 25 9.33 13.37 -29.25
N THR A 26 10.66 13.43 -29.24
CA THR A 26 11.52 12.92 -30.33
C THR A 26 11.96 11.48 -30.10
N HIS A 27 12.22 11.09 -28.85
CA HIS A 27 12.69 9.76 -28.45
C HIS A 27 12.01 9.32 -27.16
N CYS A 28 11.73 8.03 -27.04
CA CYS A 28 11.18 7.42 -25.84
C CYS A 28 11.96 6.14 -25.52
N PHE A 29 12.42 6.02 -24.27
CA PHE A 29 13.13 4.86 -23.77
C PHE A 29 12.29 4.19 -22.69
N VAL A 30 12.28 2.85 -22.71
CA VAL A 30 11.70 2.05 -21.62
C VAL A 30 12.87 1.44 -20.86
N LEU A 31 13.00 1.81 -19.58
CA LEU A 31 14.01 1.24 -18.70
C LEU A 31 13.58 -0.20 -18.36
N GLY A 32 14.44 -1.18 -18.68
CA GLY A 32 14.13 -2.60 -18.56
C GLY A 32 14.37 -3.18 -17.16
N ASP A 33 14.97 -2.41 -16.25
CA ASP A 33 15.25 -2.86 -14.89
C ASP A 33 13.97 -2.92 -14.05
N VAL A 34 13.92 -3.93 -13.18
CA VAL A 34 12.76 -4.13 -12.30
C VAL A 34 12.73 -3.04 -11.25
N THR A 35 11.63 -2.29 -11.24
CA THR A 35 11.37 -1.25 -10.25
C THR A 35 10.37 -1.74 -9.22
N TYR A 36 10.82 -1.99 -8.00
CA TYR A 36 9.98 -2.49 -6.90
C TYR A 36 9.20 -1.39 -6.16
N GLY A 37 9.57 -0.12 -6.35
CA GLY A 37 8.91 1.04 -5.76
C GLY A 37 9.72 2.32 -5.96
N ALA A 38 9.24 3.43 -5.42
CA ALA A 38 9.91 4.73 -5.59
C ALA A 38 11.20 4.88 -4.79
N CYS A 39 11.59 3.90 -3.97
CA CYS A 39 12.96 3.85 -3.44
C CYS A 39 14.01 3.46 -4.50
N CYS A 40 13.56 3.05 -5.70
CA CYS A 40 14.39 2.59 -6.81
C CYS A 40 14.12 3.40 -8.08
N VAL A 41 13.95 4.72 -7.97
CA VAL A 41 13.82 5.60 -9.15
C VAL A 41 15.14 5.58 -9.91
N ASP A 42 15.09 5.19 -11.19
CA ASP A 42 16.28 5.08 -12.03
C ASP A 42 16.57 6.39 -12.80
N ASP A 43 16.82 7.44 -12.03
CA ASP A 43 17.16 8.78 -12.54
C ASP A 43 18.59 8.85 -13.09
N LEU A 44 19.49 8.01 -12.60
CA LEU A 44 20.88 7.93 -13.10
C LEU A 44 20.94 7.37 -14.52
N SER A 45 20.20 6.30 -14.83
CA SER A 45 20.13 5.79 -16.20
C SER A 45 19.42 6.76 -17.13
N ALA A 46 18.35 7.41 -16.66
CA ALA A 46 17.68 8.47 -17.42
C ALA A 46 18.66 9.63 -17.75
N LEU A 47 19.49 10.05 -16.79
CA LEU A 47 20.52 11.05 -17.01
C LEU A 47 21.57 10.59 -18.02
N ALA A 48 22.05 9.35 -17.91
CA ALA A 48 23.05 8.79 -18.81
C ALA A 48 22.54 8.67 -20.26
N LEU A 49 21.24 8.45 -20.45
CA LEU A 49 20.58 8.45 -21.76
C LEU A 49 20.30 9.86 -22.31
N GLY A 50 20.57 10.91 -21.53
CA GLY A 50 20.27 12.29 -21.92
C GLY A 50 18.77 12.58 -21.96
N ALA A 51 17.96 11.90 -21.14
CA ALA A 51 16.52 12.13 -21.08
C ALA A 51 16.19 13.47 -20.39
N ASP A 52 15.26 14.23 -20.96
CA ASP A 52 14.79 15.50 -20.39
C ASP A 52 13.75 15.31 -19.27
N LEU A 53 13.07 14.16 -19.25
CA LEU A 53 12.00 13.83 -18.31
C LEU A 53 11.98 12.32 -18.04
N LEU A 54 11.89 11.94 -16.77
CA LEU A 54 11.60 10.58 -16.32
C LEU A 54 10.13 10.47 -15.93
N ILE A 55 9.43 9.44 -16.42
CA ILE A 55 8.06 9.13 -15.99
C ILE A 55 8.10 7.86 -15.15
N HIS A 56 7.82 7.98 -13.85
CA HIS A 56 7.81 6.86 -12.92
C HIS A 56 6.38 6.46 -12.59
N TYR A 57 5.94 5.32 -13.13
CA TYR A 57 4.65 4.73 -12.82
C TYR A 57 4.77 3.90 -11.55
N GLY A 58 3.85 4.09 -10.61
CA GLY A 58 3.83 3.24 -9.43
C GLY A 58 3.09 3.84 -8.25
N HIS A 59 3.52 3.38 -7.09
CA HIS A 59 2.65 3.27 -5.94
C HIS A 59 2.77 4.49 -5.01
N SER A 60 3.97 4.99 -4.68
CA SER A 60 4.10 6.12 -3.74
C SER A 60 5.34 6.94 -4.01
N CYS A 61 5.30 8.27 -3.92
CA CYS A 61 6.48 9.13 -4.02
C CYS A 61 7.25 9.12 -2.69
N LEU A 62 8.11 8.12 -2.49
CA LEU A 62 9.00 8.10 -1.33
C LEU A 62 10.19 9.04 -1.48
N VAL A 63 10.68 9.21 -2.70
CA VAL A 63 11.82 10.07 -3.01
C VAL A 63 11.29 11.45 -3.40
N PRO A 64 11.69 12.53 -2.69
CA PRO A 64 11.34 13.89 -3.07
C PRO A 64 11.73 14.17 -4.53
N ILE A 65 10.86 14.81 -5.29
CA ILE A 65 11.07 15.06 -6.74
C ILE A 65 12.29 15.96 -6.96
N ASP A 66 12.63 16.80 -6.00
CA ASP A 66 13.83 17.65 -5.98
C ASP A 66 15.13 16.89 -5.70
N ALA A 67 15.05 15.61 -5.30
CA ALA A 67 16.21 14.76 -5.09
C ALA A 67 16.66 14.00 -6.35
N THR A 68 15.85 13.97 -7.41
CA THR A 68 16.19 13.25 -8.66
C THR A 68 17.10 14.08 -9.57
N LYS A 69 17.99 13.40 -10.31
CA LYS A 69 18.92 14.04 -11.26
C LYS A 69 18.26 14.47 -12.57
N VAL A 70 17.18 13.80 -12.95
CA VAL A 70 16.30 14.15 -14.08
C VAL A 70 14.95 14.55 -13.49
N PRO A 71 14.28 15.61 -14.02
CA PRO A 71 12.91 15.91 -13.64
C PRO A 71 12.03 14.66 -13.72
N CYS A 72 11.33 14.34 -12.64
CA CYS A 72 10.56 13.11 -12.55
C CYS A 72 9.06 13.41 -12.40
N LEU A 73 8.26 12.89 -13.33
CA LEU A 73 6.80 12.85 -13.24
C LEU A 73 6.37 11.51 -12.65
N TYR A 74 5.79 11.56 -11.46
CA TYR A 74 5.18 10.39 -10.85
C TYR A 74 3.74 10.23 -11.31
N VAL A 75 3.41 9.03 -11.79
CA VAL A 75 2.05 8.65 -12.18
C VAL A 75 1.55 7.62 -11.17
N PHE A 76 0.68 8.07 -10.28
CA PHE A 76 0.05 7.22 -9.27
C PHE A 76 -1.05 6.37 -9.88
N VAL A 77 -1.10 5.10 -9.45
CA VAL A 77 -2.18 4.18 -9.81
C VAL A 77 -3.16 4.08 -8.64
N ASP A 78 -4.41 4.49 -8.88
CA ASP A 78 -5.52 4.34 -7.94
C ASP A 78 -6.48 3.26 -8.45
N ILE A 79 -6.59 2.16 -7.72
CA ILE A 79 -7.44 1.03 -8.09
C ILE A 79 -8.82 1.26 -7.47
N LYS A 80 -9.82 1.39 -8.35
CA LYS A 80 -11.22 1.52 -7.93
C LYS A 80 -11.75 0.15 -7.51
N ILE A 81 -12.24 0.09 -6.27
CA ILE A 81 -12.87 -1.09 -5.68
C ILE A 81 -14.26 -0.71 -5.17
N ASP A 82 -15.12 -1.71 -4.99
CA ASP A 82 -16.45 -1.54 -4.41
C ASP A 82 -16.33 -1.30 -2.90
N VAL A 83 -16.47 -0.03 -2.50
CA VAL A 83 -16.38 0.41 -1.09
C VAL A 83 -17.58 -0.09 -0.29
N GLU A 84 -18.77 -0.18 -0.88
CA GLU A 84 -19.96 -0.70 -0.20
C GLU A 84 -19.77 -2.18 0.17
N ARG A 85 -19.16 -2.96 -0.73
CA ARG A 85 -18.79 -4.35 -0.46
C ARG A 85 -17.75 -4.45 0.66
N LEU A 86 -16.73 -3.60 0.69
CA LEU A 86 -15.76 -3.54 1.81
C LEU A 86 -16.48 -3.30 3.15
N ILE A 87 -17.32 -2.28 3.22
CA ILE A 87 -18.09 -1.92 4.42
C ILE A 87 -19.00 -3.07 4.85
N SER A 88 -19.70 -3.68 3.89
CA SER A 88 -20.60 -4.80 4.14
C SER A 88 -19.86 -6.02 4.68
N THR A 89 -18.71 -6.36 4.10
CA THR A 89 -17.85 -7.46 4.58
C THR A 89 -17.35 -7.19 5.99
N ILE A 90 -16.90 -5.97 6.30
CA ILE A 90 -16.49 -5.58 7.66
C ILE A 90 -17.65 -5.75 8.63
N LYS A 91 -18.82 -5.17 8.31
CA LYS A 91 -20.01 -5.22 9.17
C LYS A 91 -20.49 -6.65 9.46
N LEU A 92 -20.45 -7.53 8.47
CA LEU A 92 -20.91 -8.92 8.62
C LEU A 92 -19.97 -9.75 9.50
N ASN A 93 -18.66 -9.51 9.43
CA ASN A 93 -17.66 -10.38 10.06
C ASN A 93 -17.11 -9.82 11.38
N LEU A 94 -17.21 -8.52 11.63
CA LEU A 94 -16.59 -7.83 12.77
C LEU A 94 -17.63 -7.08 13.62
N ASN A 95 -18.85 -7.62 13.71
CA ASN A 95 -19.97 -6.99 14.41
C ASN A 95 -19.79 -6.89 15.94
N ASP A 96 -18.91 -7.72 16.51
CA ASP A 96 -18.52 -7.72 17.91
C ASP A 96 -17.42 -6.70 18.22
N LYS A 97 -16.71 -6.20 17.19
CA LYS A 97 -15.63 -5.23 17.32
C LYS A 97 -16.15 -3.81 17.16
N LYS A 98 -15.70 -2.92 18.04
CA LYS A 98 -16.04 -1.49 17.99
C LYS A 98 -14.93 -0.62 17.42
N SER A 99 -13.72 -1.16 17.30
CA SER A 99 -12.52 -0.37 17.02
C SER A 99 -11.74 -0.99 15.86
N ILE A 100 -11.70 -0.27 14.73
CA ILE A 100 -11.10 -0.76 13.49
C ILE A 100 -9.89 0.10 13.15
N VAL A 101 -8.75 -0.54 12.92
CA VAL A 101 -7.59 0.08 12.28
C VAL A 101 -7.68 -0.26 10.78
N LEU A 102 -7.88 0.75 9.95
CA LEU A 102 -8.02 0.58 8.50
C LEU A 102 -6.73 1.04 7.80
N ALA A 103 -6.08 0.12 7.10
CA ALA A 103 -4.83 0.35 6.39
C ALA A 103 -4.78 -0.48 5.09
N GLY A 104 -3.77 -0.28 4.25
CA GLY A 104 -3.59 -1.05 3.01
C GLY A 104 -2.42 -0.56 2.19
N THR A 105 -2.32 -1.02 0.95
CA THR A 105 -1.41 -0.45 -0.04
C THR A 105 -1.98 0.86 -0.59
N ILE A 106 -1.11 1.73 -1.06
CA ILE A 106 -1.47 3.03 -1.65
C ILE A 106 -2.46 2.95 -2.81
N GLN A 107 -2.46 1.84 -3.56
CA GLN A 107 -3.41 1.57 -4.64
C GLN A 107 -4.87 1.63 -4.19
N PHE A 108 -5.14 1.37 -2.91
CA PHE A 108 -6.49 1.36 -2.33
C PHE A 108 -6.74 2.54 -1.37
N ALA A 109 -5.84 3.53 -1.33
CA ALA A 109 -5.92 4.64 -0.37
C ALA A 109 -7.20 5.46 -0.50
N SER A 110 -7.70 5.67 -1.73
CA SER A 110 -8.98 6.33 -1.98
C SER A 110 -10.13 5.58 -1.32
N ALA A 111 -10.21 4.26 -1.52
CA ALA A 111 -11.26 3.42 -0.94
C ALA A 111 -11.19 3.35 0.60
N ILE A 112 -9.98 3.28 1.17
CA ILE A 112 -9.79 3.32 2.64
C ILE A 112 -10.33 4.63 3.22
N ARG A 113 -10.02 5.76 2.58
CA ARG A 113 -10.49 7.09 3.01
C ARG A 113 -12.01 7.23 2.89
N GLU A 114 -12.59 6.67 1.84
CA GLU A 114 -14.04 6.67 1.59
C GLU A 114 -14.80 5.78 2.57
N ALA A 115 -14.26 4.61 2.91
CA ALA A 115 -14.89 3.67 3.84
C ALA A 115 -14.99 4.20 5.28
N LYS A 116 -14.01 5.00 5.71
CA LYS A 116 -13.94 5.51 7.10
C LYS A 116 -15.23 6.19 7.58
N PRO A 117 -15.73 7.28 6.94
CA PRO A 117 -16.93 7.96 7.41
C PRO A 117 -18.17 7.06 7.42
N GLU A 118 -18.29 6.13 6.46
CA GLU A 118 -19.42 5.20 6.41
C GLU A 118 -19.36 4.17 7.55
N LEU A 119 -18.18 3.66 7.87
CA LEU A 119 -17.96 2.79 9.03
C LEU A 119 -18.24 3.55 10.35
N GLU A 120 -17.85 4.82 10.44
CA GLU A 120 -18.14 5.66 11.62
C GLU A 120 -19.64 5.92 11.80
N LYS A 121 -20.42 6.08 10.71
CA LYS A 121 -21.90 6.15 10.78
C LYS A 121 -22.55 4.88 11.32
N LEU A 122 -21.90 3.73 11.19
CA LEU A 122 -22.34 2.46 11.76
C LEU A 122 -22.00 2.32 13.26
N GLY A 123 -21.38 3.34 13.86
CA GLY A 123 -20.99 3.35 15.28
C GLY A 123 -19.62 2.72 15.56
N LEU A 124 -18.82 2.47 14.53
CA LEU A 124 -17.45 1.95 14.66
C LEU A 124 -16.46 3.11 14.86
N SER A 125 -15.46 2.92 15.71
CA SER A 125 -14.34 3.86 15.87
C SER A 125 -13.23 3.47 14.91
N VAL A 126 -12.96 4.31 13.91
CA VAL A 126 -12.01 3.98 12.82
C VAL A 126 -10.73 4.82 12.88
N LEU A 127 -9.60 4.13 13.04
CA LEU A 127 -8.26 4.71 12.97
C LEU A 127 -7.63 4.39 11.62
N ILE A 128 -7.23 5.42 10.88
CA ILE A 128 -6.37 5.30 9.71
C ILE A 128 -4.97 5.78 10.13
N PRO A 129 -3.99 4.89 10.36
CA PRO A 129 -2.67 5.26 10.85
C PRO A 129 -1.81 5.85 9.74
N GLN A 130 -0.76 6.60 10.09
CA GLN A 130 0.13 7.21 9.10
C GLN A 130 1.58 7.25 9.59
N SER A 131 2.51 6.77 8.77
CA SER A 131 3.94 7.01 8.92
C SER A 131 4.38 8.03 7.89
N LYS A 132 4.70 9.27 8.29
CA LYS A 132 5.18 10.29 7.35
C LYS A 132 6.50 9.83 6.69
N PRO A 133 6.72 10.09 5.39
CA PRO A 133 5.90 10.94 4.50
C PRO A 133 4.73 10.23 3.80
N LEU A 134 4.45 8.97 4.11
CA LEU A 134 3.40 8.17 3.44
C LEU A 134 2.01 8.77 3.62
N SER A 135 1.09 8.39 2.74
CA SER A 135 -0.32 8.73 2.84
C SER A 135 -0.95 8.08 4.07
N ALA A 136 -2.03 8.66 4.59
CA ALA A 136 -2.78 8.05 5.67
C ALA A 136 -3.36 6.69 5.22
N GLY A 137 -3.15 5.65 6.04
CA GLY A 137 -3.58 4.28 5.79
C GLY A 137 -2.58 3.47 4.98
N GLU A 138 -1.55 4.11 4.43
CA GLU A 138 -0.57 3.47 3.58
C GLU A 138 0.48 2.71 4.40
N VAL A 139 0.79 1.49 3.96
CA VAL A 139 1.86 0.65 4.52
C VAL A 139 2.76 0.12 3.42
N LEU A 140 4.07 0.20 3.66
CA LEU A 140 5.11 -0.36 2.81
C LEU A 140 5.81 -1.53 3.52
N GLY A 141 6.41 -2.44 2.76
CA GLY A 141 7.14 -3.57 3.35
C GLY A 141 8.32 -3.12 4.22
N CYS A 142 8.89 -1.96 3.90
CA CYS A 142 9.97 -1.33 4.65
C CYS A 142 9.49 -0.31 5.71
N THR A 143 8.21 0.06 5.74
CA THR A 143 7.70 1.13 6.63
C THR A 143 6.25 0.89 6.98
N ALA A 144 6.01 0.57 8.26
CA ALA A 144 4.68 0.34 8.82
C ALA A 144 4.46 1.23 10.05
N PRO A 145 3.30 1.89 10.20
CA PRO A 145 2.98 2.64 11.41
C PRO A 145 2.77 1.72 12.61
N ARG A 146 3.17 2.20 13.79
CA ARG A 146 2.86 1.57 15.07
C ARG A 146 1.64 2.20 15.70
N ILE A 147 0.71 1.37 16.16
CA ILE A 147 -0.46 1.81 16.90
C ILE A 147 -0.10 1.89 18.38
N PRO A 148 -0.26 3.05 19.04
CA PRO A 148 0.04 3.17 20.46
C PRO A 148 -0.99 2.42 21.32
N SER A 149 -0.55 1.82 22.42
CA SER A 149 -1.38 1.02 23.34
C SER A 149 -2.55 1.79 23.97
N LYS A 150 -2.40 3.12 24.11
CA LYS A 150 -3.51 4.04 24.39
C LYS A 150 -3.86 4.77 23.09
N SER A 151 -4.56 4.09 22.19
CA SER A 151 -5.06 4.72 20.99
C SER A 151 -6.36 5.47 21.26
N VAL A 152 -6.70 6.41 20.38
CA VAL A 152 -7.98 7.16 20.43
C VAL A 152 -9.19 6.22 20.36
N ILE A 153 -9.02 5.02 19.80
CA ILE A 153 -10.11 4.10 19.51
C ILE A 153 -10.24 2.95 20.51
N GLY A 154 -9.43 2.88 21.58
CA GLY A 154 -9.62 1.88 22.66
C GLY A 154 -8.36 1.08 23.03
N SER A 155 -8.57 -0.09 23.64
CA SER A 155 -7.54 -1.08 24.01
C SER A 155 -7.25 -2.04 22.84
N PHE A 156 -6.05 -2.64 22.81
CA PHE A 156 -5.68 -3.61 21.77
C PHE A 156 -6.60 -4.83 21.71
N SER A 157 -7.19 -5.25 22.84
CA SER A 157 -8.16 -6.35 22.92
C SER A 157 -9.44 -6.13 22.09
N ASP A 158 -9.81 -4.85 21.90
CA ASP A 158 -11.03 -4.46 21.20
C ASP A 158 -10.76 -4.00 19.77
N MET A 159 -9.47 -3.86 19.42
CA MET A 159 -9.02 -3.43 18.10
C MET A 159 -8.84 -4.60 17.15
N VAL A 160 -9.16 -4.34 15.89
CA VAL A 160 -8.88 -5.23 14.79
C VAL A 160 -8.31 -4.44 13.62
N VAL A 161 -7.27 -4.98 12.97
CA VAL A 161 -6.76 -4.42 11.73
C VAL A 161 -7.57 -4.99 10.58
N VAL A 162 -8.08 -4.12 9.71
CA VAL A 162 -8.57 -4.48 8.39
C VAL A 162 -7.59 -3.88 7.37
N PHE A 163 -6.87 -4.76 6.67
CA PHE A 163 -5.85 -4.41 5.72
C PHE A 163 -6.32 -4.68 4.30
N VAL A 164 -6.54 -3.64 3.50
CA VAL A 164 -7.02 -3.76 2.12
C VAL A 164 -5.83 -4.02 1.18
N ALA A 165 -5.70 -5.26 0.72
CA ALA A 165 -4.65 -5.68 -0.21
C ALA A 165 -4.94 -7.06 -0.83
N ASP A 166 -4.40 -7.28 -2.02
CA ASP A 166 -4.36 -8.58 -2.71
C ASP A 166 -3.19 -9.48 -2.26
N GLY A 167 -2.12 -8.90 -1.71
CA GLY A 167 -0.95 -9.61 -1.17
C GLY A 167 -0.79 -9.55 0.35
N ARG A 168 0.10 -10.39 0.89
CA ARG A 168 0.39 -10.48 2.34
C ARG A 168 1.61 -9.67 2.78
N PHE A 169 2.58 -9.42 1.92
CA PHE A 169 3.88 -8.85 2.30
C PHE A 169 3.79 -7.52 3.08
N HIS A 170 2.98 -6.58 2.60
CA HIS A 170 2.74 -5.30 3.28
C HIS A 170 2.02 -5.47 4.63
N LEU A 171 1.07 -6.39 4.69
CA LEU A 171 0.37 -6.73 5.92
C LEU A 171 1.30 -7.39 6.93
N GLU A 172 2.21 -8.26 6.50
CA GLU A 172 3.22 -8.87 7.38
C GLU A 172 4.11 -7.82 8.04
N ALA A 173 4.55 -6.79 7.30
CA ALA A 173 5.27 -5.66 7.89
C ALA A 173 4.42 -4.92 8.94
N PHE A 174 3.12 -4.78 8.70
CA PHE A 174 2.19 -4.17 9.66
C PHE A 174 1.98 -5.03 10.92
N MET A 175 1.80 -6.35 10.75
CA MET A 175 1.68 -7.32 11.85
C MET A 175 2.96 -7.34 12.68
N MET A 176 4.13 -7.37 12.02
CA MET A 176 5.44 -7.25 12.68
C MET A 176 5.56 -6.03 13.58
N ALA A 177 5.02 -4.89 13.15
CA ALA A 177 5.02 -3.65 13.93
C ALA A 177 3.96 -3.63 15.05
N ASN A 178 2.89 -4.41 14.94
CA ASN A 178 1.72 -4.41 15.82
C ASN A 178 1.30 -5.84 16.23
N PRO A 179 2.16 -6.61 16.93
CA PRO A 179 1.94 -8.03 17.23
C PRO A 179 0.71 -8.35 18.10
N GLU A 180 0.19 -7.34 18.80
CA GLU A 180 -0.87 -7.51 19.81
C GLU A 180 -2.28 -7.35 19.22
N ILE A 181 -2.40 -6.93 17.96
CA ILE A 181 -3.68 -6.64 17.31
C ILE A 181 -3.96 -7.70 16.25
N SER A 182 -5.11 -8.37 16.34
CA SER A 182 -5.56 -9.31 15.32
C SER A 182 -5.72 -8.62 13.97
N ALA A 183 -5.22 -9.25 12.91
CA ALA A 183 -5.20 -8.65 11.59
C ALA A 183 -5.97 -9.48 10.57
N PHE A 184 -6.76 -8.77 9.77
CA PHE A 184 -7.52 -9.34 8.69
C PHE A 184 -7.13 -8.70 7.37
N ARG A 185 -6.85 -9.51 6.35
CA ARG A 185 -6.70 -9.04 4.98
C ARG A 185 -8.04 -9.03 4.28
N ASN A 186 -8.45 -7.87 3.79
CA ASN A 186 -9.53 -7.76 2.81
C ASN A 186 -8.92 -7.81 1.41
N ASP A 187 -9.23 -8.88 0.68
CA ASP A 187 -8.92 -8.96 -0.74
C ASP A 187 -10.06 -8.30 -1.52
N PRO A 188 -9.85 -7.15 -2.18
CA PRO A 188 -10.93 -6.39 -2.79
C PRO A 188 -11.52 -7.07 -4.03
N TYR A 189 -10.76 -7.95 -4.69
CA TYR A 189 -11.23 -8.70 -5.85
C TYR A 189 -12.12 -9.85 -5.41
N LEU A 190 -11.66 -10.62 -4.41
CA LEU A 190 -12.40 -11.75 -3.85
C LEU A 190 -13.53 -11.32 -2.90
N GLY A 191 -13.43 -10.13 -2.30
CA GLY A 191 -14.36 -9.58 -1.31
C GLY A 191 -14.44 -10.42 -0.06
N LYS A 192 -13.36 -11.12 0.25
CA LYS A 192 -13.24 -11.99 1.41
C LYS A 192 -12.35 -11.34 2.44
N LEU A 193 -12.70 -11.59 3.69
CA LEU A 193 -11.89 -11.24 4.85
C LEU A 193 -11.12 -12.49 5.27
N PHE A 194 -9.80 -12.43 5.25
CA PHE A 194 -8.92 -13.52 5.68
C PHE A 194 -8.30 -13.13 7.03
N LEU A 195 -8.43 -13.99 8.04
CA LEU A 195 -7.63 -13.85 9.26
C LEU A 195 -6.18 -14.20 8.92
N GLU A 196 -5.25 -13.31 9.26
CA GLU A 196 -3.84 -13.46 8.95
C GLU A 196 -3.04 -13.45 10.25
N GLU A 197 -2.09 -14.38 10.35
CA GLU A 197 -1.18 -14.51 11.49
C GLU A 197 0.27 -14.38 11.02
N TYR A 198 1.14 -13.93 11.94
CA TYR A 198 2.57 -13.80 11.69
C TYR A 198 3.35 -14.53 12.78
N ASP A 199 4.29 -15.38 12.38
CA ASP A 199 5.18 -16.07 13.32
C ASP A 199 6.29 -15.14 13.82
N HIS A 200 5.94 -14.33 14.81
CA HIS A 200 6.87 -13.42 15.47
C HIS A 200 8.00 -14.15 16.19
N GLN A 201 7.76 -15.36 16.69
CA GLN A 201 8.75 -16.13 17.42
C GLN A 201 9.78 -16.70 16.45
N GLY A 202 9.34 -17.42 15.41
CA GLY A 202 10.21 -17.97 14.38
C GLY A 202 11.02 -16.89 13.66
N MET A 203 10.44 -15.72 13.40
CA MET A 203 11.18 -14.56 12.85
C MET A 203 12.32 -14.10 13.78
N LYS A 204 12.07 -13.98 15.09
CA LYS A 204 13.08 -13.57 16.08
C LYS A 204 14.17 -14.62 16.24
N GLU A 205 13.80 -15.90 16.26
CA GLU A 205 14.74 -17.02 16.38
C GLU A 205 15.66 -17.10 15.16
N THR A 206 15.09 -17.02 13.95
CA THR A 206 15.87 -17.02 12.70
C THR A 206 16.89 -15.88 12.64
N ARG A 207 16.51 -14.68 13.10
CA ARG A 207 17.41 -13.51 13.12
C ARG A 207 18.50 -13.57 14.20
N ARG A 208 18.31 -14.37 15.26
CA ARG A 208 19.31 -14.61 16.31
C ARG A 208 20.28 -15.74 15.97
N GLY A 209 19.92 -16.61 15.03
CA GLY A 209 20.75 -17.71 14.54
C GLY A 209 21.74 -17.31 13.44
N GLN A 210 21.94 -16.01 13.21
CA GLN A 210 22.97 -15.40 12.37
C GLN A 210 23.89 -14.56 13.26
#